data_AF-A0A1J5R611-F1
#
_entry.id   AF-A0A1J5R611-F1
#
_cell.length_a   1.000
_cell.length_b   1.000
_cell.length_c   1.000
_cell.angle_alpha   90.00
_cell.angle_beta   90.00
_cell.angle_gamma   90.00
#
_symmetry.space_group_name_H-M   'P 1'
#
loop_
_entity.id
_entity.type
_entity.pdbx_description
1 polymer ?
#
loop_
_entity_poly.entity_id
_entity_poly.type
_entity_poly.pdbx_seq_one_letter_code
_entity_poly.pdbx_strand_id
1 'polypeptide(L)'
;MEQYHGTTILSVRRGAVVALGGDGQVTLGNIVIKSTARKVRRLYNERILAGFAGGTADAFTLFERFEAKLEKHQGNLLRSAVELAKDWRTDRMLRRLEAMLAVADREHSLIVTGNGDVLEPEHGLIAIGSGGPFAQSAALALLGAQEVRILDRDASKAQSLAEGLAAIGAGAPRVVLARDVAEALHGADGVVNATPVGMVGYGGTPVPGDLWPGRAWAFDAVYTPVDTQFTVEAAAAGVNVLSGYELFFYQGVQAFEIFTGHSVDAPAQLRAGLLDQAA
;
A
#
# COMPACT_ATOMS: atom_id res chain seq x y z
N MET A 1 -19.63 15.79 10.23
CA MET A 1 -20.09 14.38 10.14
C MET A 1 -18.84 13.54 10.26
N GLU A 2 -18.80 12.55 11.14
CA GLU A 2 -17.64 11.64 11.22
C GLU A 2 -17.43 10.98 9.85
N GLN A 3 -16.19 11.06 9.37
CA GLN A 3 -15.81 10.62 8.04
C GLN A 3 -15.52 9.12 8.04
N TYR A 4 -16.02 8.42 7.03
CA TYR A 4 -15.69 7.02 6.82
C TYR A 4 -14.28 6.92 6.25
N HIS A 5 -13.35 6.32 6.99
CA HIS A 5 -12.04 5.99 6.44
C HIS A 5 -12.17 4.71 5.63
N GLY A 6 -11.95 4.86 4.33
CA GLY A 6 -12.04 3.78 3.37
C GLY A 6 -10.70 3.09 3.18
N THR A 7 -10.74 1.75 3.27
CA THR A 7 -9.86 0.73 2.66
C THR A 7 -8.70 1.26 1.81
N THR A 8 -7.53 0.66 2.00
CA THR A 8 -6.39 0.77 1.11
C THR A 8 -6.69 0.06 -0.21
N ILE A 9 -6.55 0.77 -1.32
CA ILE A 9 -6.55 0.20 -2.67
C ILE A 9 -5.14 0.32 -3.22
N LEU A 10 -4.63 -0.76 -3.78
CA LEU A 10 -3.36 -0.82 -4.50
C LEU A 10 -3.62 -1.36 -5.91
N SER A 11 -3.18 -0.61 -6.92
CA SER A 11 -3.11 -1.04 -8.31
C SER A 11 -1.67 -1.07 -8.77
N VAL A 12 -1.30 -2.11 -9.50
CA VAL A 12 0.00 -2.24 -10.16
C VAL A 12 -0.25 -2.66 -11.60
N ARG A 13 0.23 -1.85 -12.54
CA ARG A 13 0.25 -2.16 -13.98
C ARG A 13 1.67 -2.42 -14.45
N ARG A 14 1.87 -3.56 -15.09
CA ARG A 14 3.15 -3.97 -15.65
C ARG A 14 2.98 -4.38 -17.11
N GLY A 15 3.44 -3.52 -18.01
CA GLY A 15 3.13 -3.67 -19.44
C GLY A 15 1.61 -3.66 -19.64
N ALA A 16 1.08 -4.74 -20.24
CA ALA A 16 -0.34 -4.92 -20.51
C ALA A 16 -1.12 -5.67 -19.42
N VAL A 17 -0.49 -5.98 -18.27
CA VAL A 17 -1.10 -6.71 -17.16
C VAL A 17 -1.41 -5.74 -16.02
N VAL A 18 -2.60 -5.84 -15.44
CA VAL A 18 -3.03 -5.02 -14.30
C VAL A 18 -3.52 -5.92 -13.19
N ALA A 19 -3.04 -5.67 -11.97
CA ALA A 19 -3.62 -6.18 -10.75
C ALA A 19 -4.10 -5.01 -9.90
N LEU A 20 -5.35 -5.08 -9.41
CA LEU A 20 -5.90 -4.10 -8.50
C LEU A 20 -6.54 -4.84 -7.32
N GLY A 21 -6.02 -4.58 -6.13
CA GLY A 21 -6.46 -5.15 -4.88
C GLY A 21 -6.86 -4.07 -3.88
N GLY A 22 -7.66 -4.46 -2.90
CA GLY A 22 -7.96 -3.60 -1.76
C GLY A 22 -8.30 -4.43 -0.56
N ASP A 23 -8.02 -3.91 0.63
CA ASP A 23 -8.50 -4.53 1.85
C ASP A 23 -9.99 -4.28 2.05
N GLY A 24 -10.59 -4.97 3.02
CA GLY A 24 -12.04 -4.91 3.27
C GLY A 24 -12.44 -4.05 4.47
N GLN A 25 -11.50 -3.37 5.13
CA GLN A 25 -11.77 -2.64 6.36
C GLN A 25 -12.50 -1.32 6.11
N VAL A 26 -13.63 -1.15 6.80
CA VAL A 26 -14.38 0.09 6.88
C VAL A 26 -14.41 0.50 8.33
N THR A 27 -13.87 1.69 8.60
CA THR A 27 -13.81 2.26 9.93
C THR A 27 -14.67 3.53 9.98
N LEU A 28 -15.49 3.67 11.02
CA LEU A 28 -16.19 4.91 11.36
C LEU A 28 -15.58 5.45 12.64
N GLY A 29 -14.90 6.60 12.56
CA GLY A 29 -14.06 7.08 13.65
C GLY A 29 -13.02 6.03 14.04
N ASN A 30 -13.08 5.53 15.28
CA ASN A 30 -12.14 4.55 15.81
C ASN A 30 -12.68 3.11 15.80
N ILE A 31 -13.87 2.89 15.25
CA ILE A 31 -14.56 1.59 15.30
C ILE A 31 -14.50 0.92 13.93
N VAL A 32 -13.91 -0.28 13.89
CA VAL A 32 -14.01 -1.16 12.71
C VAL A 32 -15.44 -1.65 12.61
N ILE A 33 -16.17 -1.16 11.60
CA ILE A 33 -17.57 -1.54 11.35
C ILE A 33 -17.64 -2.83 10.53
N LYS A 34 -16.72 -3.01 9.58
CA LYS A 34 -16.75 -4.13 8.64
C LYS A 34 -15.35 -4.42 8.12
N SER A 35 -15.02 -5.70 7.91
CA SER A 35 -13.74 -6.16 7.34
C SER A 35 -13.89 -6.84 5.96
N THR A 36 -15.10 -6.86 5.40
CA THR A 36 -15.46 -7.59 4.17
C THR A 36 -15.95 -6.66 3.05
N ALA A 37 -15.63 -5.36 3.09
CA ALA A 37 -15.99 -4.46 2.01
C ALA A 37 -15.29 -4.84 0.71
N ARG A 38 -16.03 -4.83 -0.40
CA ARG A 38 -15.46 -4.99 -1.74
C ARG A 38 -15.53 -3.65 -2.45
N LYS A 39 -14.40 -2.95 -2.47
CA LYS A 39 -14.28 -1.62 -3.10
C LYS A 39 -13.55 -1.64 -4.44
N VAL A 40 -13.23 -2.84 -4.91
CA VAL A 40 -12.74 -3.11 -6.25
C VAL A 40 -13.90 -3.60 -7.10
N ARG A 41 -14.04 -3.03 -8.29
CA ARG A 41 -14.98 -3.46 -9.31
C ARG A 41 -14.28 -3.61 -10.64
N ARG A 42 -14.87 -4.45 -11.46
CA ARG A 42 -14.57 -4.58 -12.88
C ARG A 42 -15.66 -3.85 -13.64
N LEU A 43 -15.24 -3.03 -14.58
CA LEU A 43 -16.06 -2.11 -15.36
C LEU A 43 -15.85 -2.38 -16.85
N TYR A 44 -16.78 -1.92 -17.66
CA TYR A 44 -16.73 -2.00 -19.12
C TYR A 44 -16.35 -3.39 -19.65
N ASN A 45 -17.30 -4.33 -19.56
CA ASN A 45 -17.11 -5.72 -20.01
C ASN A 45 -15.89 -6.38 -19.35
N GLU A 46 -15.67 -6.11 -18.06
CA GLU A 46 -14.56 -6.65 -17.26
C GLU A 46 -13.14 -6.24 -17.73
N ARG A 47 -13.02 -5.24 -18.61
CA ARG A 47 -11.73 -4.81 -19.17
C ARG A 47 -11.01 -3.75 -18.34
N ILE A 48 -11.74 -3.04 -17.48
CA ILE A 48 -11.21 -1.94 -16.68
C ILE A 48 -11.37 -2.29 -15.21
N LEU A 49 -10.28 -2.19 -14.45
CA LEU A 49 -10.30 -2.34 -13.00
C LEU A 49 -10.49 -0.96 -12.37
N ALA A 50 -11.41 -0.86 -11.43
CA ALA A 50 -11.68 0.36 -10.70
C ALA A 50 -11.73 0.09 -9.20
N GLY A 51 -11.02 0.92 -8.44
CA GLY A 51 -10.97 0.87 -6.98
C GLY A 51 -11.23 2.25 -6.39
N PHE A 52 -11.89 2.28 -5.24
CA PHE A 52 -12.32 3.53 -4.64
C PHE A 52 -11.95 3.60 -3.16
N ALA A 53 -11.40 4.75 -2.75
CA ALA A 53 -11.13 5.06 -1.35
C ALA A 53 -12.05 6.20 -0.88
N GLY A 54 -13.09 5.83 -0.12
CA GLY A 54 -14.08 6.74 0.45
C GLY A 54 -15.34 6.01 0.95
N GLY A 55 -16.45 6.74 1.11
CA GLY A 55 -17.75 6.22 1.51
C GLY A 55 -18.40 5.29 0.48
N THR A 56 -19.04 4.21 0.93
CA THR A 56 -19.59 3.18 0.03
C THR A 56 -20.62 3.75 -0.95
N ALA A 57 -21.50 4.66 -0.51
CA ALA A 57 -22.52 5.27 -1.37
C ALA A 57 -21.92 6.13 -2.50
N ASP A 58 -20.82 6.81 -2.20
CA ASP A 58 -20.07 7.64 -3.13
C ASP A 58 -19.40 6.77 -4.20
N ALA A 59 -18.86 5.62 -3.78
CA ALA A 59 -18.26 4.62 -4.66
C ALA A 59 -19.26 4.14 -5.73
N PHE A 60 -20.49 3.78 -5.32
CA PHE A 60 -21.53 3.35 -6.25
C PHE A 60 -21.86 4.43 -7.27
N THR A 61 -22.07 5.67 -6.81
CA THR A 61 -22.39 6.81 -7.67
C THR A 61 -21.29 7.06 -8.70
N LEU A 62 -20.03 7.03 -8.27
CA LEU A 62 -18.88 7.26 -9.16
C LEU A 62 -18.68 6.11 -10.14
N PHE A 63 -18.83 4.86 -9.72
CA PHE A 63 -18.75 3.71 -10.63
C PHE A 63 -19.84 3.76 -11.70
N GLU A 64 -21.09 4.05 -11.34
CA GLU A 64 -22.20 4.15 -12.30
C GLU A 64 -21.97 5.27 -13.33
N ARG A 65 -21.54 6.46 -12.85
CA ARG A 65 -21.21 7.57 -13.75
C ARG A 65 -20.02 7.25 -14.64
N PHE A 66 -19.01 6.58 -14.09
CA PHE A 66 -17.83 6.20 -14.85
C PHE A 66 -18.14 5.16 -15.91
N GLU A 67 -18.95 4.13 -15.59
CA GLU A 67 -19.44 3.14 -16.55
C GLU A 67 -20.16 3.83 -17.72
N ALA A 68 -21.02 4.81 -17.45
CA ALA A 68 -21.68 5.59 -18.50
C ALA A 68 -20.69 6.38 -19.38
N LYS A 69 -19.61 6.92 -18.81
CA LYS A 69 -18.53 7.57 -19.60
C LYS A 69 -17.74 6.56 -20.42
N LEU A 70 -17.50 5.35 -19.89
CA LEU A 70 -16.80 4.29 -20.60
C LEU A 70 -17.62 3.80 -21.79
N GLU A 71 -18.92 3.56 -21.61
CA GLU A 71 -19.83 3.20 -22.72
C GLU A 71 -19.87 4.28 -23.80
N LYS A 72 -20.03 5.55 -23.41
CA LYS A 72 -20.06 6.69 -24.34
C LYS A 72 -18.77 6.82 -25.16
N HIS A 73 -17.63 6.47 -24.59
CA HIS A 73 -16.32 6.59 -25.23
C HIS A 73 -15.73 5.24 -25.62
N GLN A 74 -16.56 4.21 -25.75
CA GLN A 74 -16.17 2.88 -26.26
C GLN A 74 -14.97 2.29 -25.51
N GLY A 75 -14.93 2.49 -24.19
CA GLY A 75 -13.88 1.97 -23.32
C GLY A 75 -12.58 2.76 -23.30
N ASN A 76 -12.50 3.94 -23.94
CA ASN A 76 -11.30 4.76 -23.89
C ASN A 76 -11.08 5.33 -22.46
N LEU A 77 -10.19 4.69 -21.70
CA LEU A 77 -10.03 4.95 -20.27
C LEU A 77 -9.66 6.41 -19.97
N LEU A 78 -8.63 6.94 -20.65
CA LEU A 78 -8.13 8.31 -20.42
C LEU A 78 -9.22 9.35 -20.73
N ARG A 79 -9.91 9.22 -21.86
CA ARG A 79 -10.98 10.15 -22.24
C ARG A 79 -12.15 10.09 -21.26
N SER A 80 -12.57 8.90 -20.87
CA SER A 80 -13.65 8.73 -19.89
C SER A 80 -13.26 9.29 -18.53
N ALA A 81 -12.01 9.13 -18.11
CA ALA A 81 -11.49 9.67 -16.84
C ALA A 81 -11.51 11.20 -16.84
N VAL A 82 -11.06 11.85 -17.92
CA VAL A 82 -11.10 13.31 -18.07
C VAL A 82 -12.54 13.85 -18.05
N GLU A 83 -13.46 13.17 -18.73
CA GLU A 83 -14.87 13.57 -18.74
C GLU A 83 -15.56 13.35 -17.39
N LEU A 84 -15.21 12.28 -16.66
CA LEU A 84 -15.66 12.09 -15.29
C LEU A 84 -15.11 13.19 -14.39
N ALA A 85 -13.82 13.51 -14.48
CA ALA A 85 -13.18 14.53 -13.65
C ALA A 85 -13.83 15.92 -13.84
N LYS A 86 -14.17 16.27 -15.09
CA LYS A 86 -14.93 17.50 -15.39
C LYS A 86 -16.31 17.50 -14.73
N ASP A 87 -17.05 16.40 -14.86
CA ASP A 87 -18.38 16.26 -14.24
C ASP A 87 -18.26 16.32 -12.71
N TRP A 88 -17.28 15.63 -12.14
CA TRP A 88 -17.04 15.57 -10.71
C TRP A 88 -16.75 16.97 -10.15
N ARG A 89 -15.90 17.75 -10.83
CA ARG A 89 -15.57 19.13 -10.46
C ARG A 89 -16.74 20.11 -10.64
N THR A 90 -17.69 19.85 -11.53
CA THR A 90 -18.76 20.82 -11.83
C THR A 90 -20.06 20.50 -11.09
N ASP A 91 -20.36 19.23 -10.87
CA ASP A 91 -21.54 18.77 -10.15
C ASP A 91 -21.48 19.19 -8.67
N ARG A 92 -22.56 19.78 -8.18
CA ARG A 92 -22.64 20.32 -6.80
C ARG A 92 -22.61 19.21 -5.74
N MET A 93 -23.15 18.03 -6.07
CA MET A 93 -23.17 16.88 -5.18
C MET A 93 -21.82 16.16 -5.20
N LEU A 94 -21.26 15.92 -6.40
CA LEU A 94 -20.02 15.15 -6.53
C LEU A 94 -18.80 15.88 -5.93
N ARG A 95 -18.72 17.20 -6.04
CA ARG A 95 -17.61 17.97 -5.43
C ARG A 95 -17.44 17.80 -3.93
N ARG A 96 -18.50 17.36 -3.23
CA ARG A 96 -18.47 17.12 -1.79
C ARG A 96 -17.93 15.75 -1.43
N LEU A 97 -17.67 14.91 -2.42
CA LEU A 97 -17.09 13.59 -2.22
C LEU A 97 -15.60 13.76 -1.95
N GLU A 98 -15.20 13.49 -0.71
CA GLU A 98 -13.80 13.45 -0.29
C GLU A 98 -13.23 12.07 -0.60
N ALA A 99 -13.04 11.79 -1.89
CA ALA A 99 -12.63 10.49 -2.35
C ALA A 99 -11.74 10.52 -3.59
N MET A 100 -11.00 9.44 -3.76
CA MET A 100 -10.18 9.18 -4.93
C MET A 100 -10.63 7.90 -5.62
N LEU A 101 -10.56 7.92 -6.95
CA LEU A 101 -10.89 6.78 -7.80
C LEU A 101 -9.63 6.34 -8.54
N ALA A 102 -9.17 5.11 -8.27
CA ALA A 102 -8.10 4.44 -8.99
C ALA A 102 -8.71 3.62 -10.13
N VAL A 103 -8.33 3.88 -11.38
CA VAL A 103 -8.82 3.14 -12.55
C VAL A 103 -7.65 2.72 -13.43
N ALA A 104 -7.67 1.48 -13.91
CA ALA A 104 -6.58 0.96 -14.70
C ALA A 104 -7.06 -0.03 -15.78
N ASP A 105 -6.41 0.03 -16.93
CA ASP A 105 -6.52 -0.92 -18.03
C ASP A 105 -5.12 -1.33 -18.52
N ARG A 106 -5.06 -2.03 -19.64
CA ARG A 106 -3.79 -2.55 -20.17
C ARG A 106 -2.80 -1.43 -20.58
N GLU A 107 -3.27 -0.21 -20.78
CA GLU A 107 -2.48 0.89 -21.32
C GLU A 107 -2.22 1.98 -20.28
N HIS A 108 -3.17 2.25 -19.38
CA HIS A 108 -3.13 3.37 -18.44
C HIS A 108 -3.46 2.97 -17.01
N SER A 109 -2.82 3.64 -16.04
CA SER A 109 -3.17 3.62 -14.62
C SER A 109 -3.45 5.05 -14.17
N LEU A 110 -4.72 5.40 -13.91
CA LEU A 110 -5.13 6.77 -13.60
C LEU A 110 -5.73 6.89 -12.20
N ILE A 111 -5.42 8.01 -11.54
CA ILE A 111 -6.12 8.52 -10.36
C ILE A 111 -7.02 9.66 -10.81
N VAL A 112 -8.30 9.59 -10.44
CA VAL A 112 -9.29 10.66 -10.66
C VAL A 112 -9.74 11.21 -9.32
N THR A 113 -9.72 12.54 -9.18
CA THR A 113 -10.07 13.25 -7.94
C THR A 113 -11.29 14.16 -8.12
N GLY A 114 -11.93 14.52 -6.99
CA GLY A 114 -13.05 15.47 -6.98
C GLY A 114 -12.69 16.91 -7.38
N ASN A 115 -11.40 17.25 -7.38
CA ASN A 115 -10.89 18.54 -7.86
C ASN A 115 -10.82 18.62 -9.40
N GLY A 116 -11.11 17.51 -10.08
CA GLY A 116 -11.08 17.40 -11.53
C GLY A 116 -9.71 17.05 -12.09
N ASP A 117 -8.81 16.54 -11.25
CA ASP A 117 -7.50 16.07 -11.69
C ASP A 117 -7.60 14.64 -12.24
N VAL A 118 -6.82 14.39 -13.30
CA VAL A 118 -6.55 13.06 -13.82
C VAL A 118 -5.04 12.92 -13.87
N LEU A 119 -4.52 12.04 -13.02
CA LEU A 119 -3.08 11.86 -12.84
C LEU A 119 -2.72 10.42 -13.20
N GLU A 120 -1.66 10.23 -14.00
CA GLU A 120 -1.05 8.92 -14.21
C GLU A 120 0.22 8.85 -13.36
N PRO A 121 0.22 8.08 -12.26
CA PRO A 121 1.41 7.97 -11.42
C PRO A 121 2.55 7.22 -12.11
N GLU A 122 3.77 7.44 -11.62
CA GLU A 122 4.95 6.74 -12.12
C GLU A 122 4.88 5.23 -11.85
N HIS A 123 5.63 4.46 -12.66
CA HIS A 123 5.75 3.00 -12.55
C HIS A 123 4.43 2.21 -12.66
N GLY A 124 3.34 2.84 -13.13
CA GLY A 124 2.04 2.19 -13.27
C GLY A 124 1.39 1.80 -11.94
N LEU A 125 1.83 2.40 -10.83
CA LEU A 125 1.42 2.06 -9.47
C LEU A 125 0.47 3.12 -8.90
N ILE A 126 -0.68 2.70 -8.39
CA ILE A 126 -1.62 3.57 -7.68
C ILE A 126 -1.83 3.02 -6.29
N ALA A 127 -1.67 3.86 -5.27
CA ALA A 127 -2.11 3.51 -3.93
C ALA A 127 -2.96 4.65 -3.35
N ILE A 128 -4.20 4.34 -2.98
CA ILE A 128 -5.15 5.30 -2.40
C ILE A 128 -5.78 4.72 -1.13
N GLY A 129 -6.31 5.58 -0.26
CA GLY A 129 -6.87 5.19 1.04
C GLY A 129 -5.85 5.26 2.18
N SER A 130 -6.29 4.90 3.39
CA SER A 130 -5.55 5.19 4.63
C SER A 130 -4.20 4.48 4.76
N GLY A 131 -4.00 3.34 4.10
CA GLY A 131 -2.71 2.64 4.03
C GLY A 131 -1.99 2.80 2.69
N GLY A 132 -2.42 3.75 1.85
CA GLY A 132 -1.88 3.96 0.50
C GLY A 132 -0.36 4.11 0.45
N PRO A 133 0.25 5.02 1.23
CA PRO A 133 1.71 5.19 1.25
C PRO A 133 2.49 3.91 1.64
N PHE A 134 1.90 3.07 2.50
CA PHE A 134 2.51 1.80 2.92
C PHE A 134 2.45 0.74 1.84
N ALA A 135 1.29 0.59 1.22
CA ALA A 135 1.10 -0.31 0.08
C ALA A 135 1.99 0.10 -1.10
N GLN A 136 2.15 1.40 -1.34
CA GLN A 136 3.04 1.95 -2.36
C GLN A 136 4.51 1.62 -2.07
N SER A 137 4.98 1.83 -0.84
CA SER A 137 6.38 1.56 -0.47
C SER A 137 6.73 0.07 -0.65
N ALA A 138 5.84 -0.83 -0.18
CA ALA A 138 6.02 -2.27 -0.37
C ALA A 138 5.99 -2.67 -1.85
N ALA A 139 5.05 -2.12 -2.62
CA ALA A 139 4.94 -2.43 -4.04
C ALA A 139 6.11 -1.87 -4.86
N LEU A 140 6.64 -0.69 -4.54
CA LEU A 140 7.86 -0.15 -5.16
C LEU A 140 9.08 -1.02 -4.88
N ALA A 141 9.26 -1.47 -3.63
CA ALA A 141 10.33 -2.41 -3.28
C ALA A 141 10.23 -3.71 -4.08
N LEU A 142 9.01 -4.25 -4.25
CA LEU A 142 8.77 -5.45 -5.06
C LEU A 142 8.94 -5.21 -6.57
N LEU A 143 8.60 -4.02 -7.07
CA LEU A 143 8.73 -3.66 -8.49
C LEU A 143 10.19 -3.41 -8.90
N GLY A 144 11.02 -2.90 -7.98
CA GLY A 144 12.44 -2.62 -8.20
C GLY A 144 13.39 -3.79 -7.86
N ALA A 145 12.92 -4.81 -7.14
CA ALA A 145 13.72 -5.98 -6.81
C ALA A 145 13.99 -6.84 -8.05
N GLN A 146 15.24 -7.27 -8.24
CA GLN A 146 15.59 -8.28 -9.24
C GLN A 146 15.24 -9.70 -8.76
N GLU A 147 15.25 -9.91 -7.45
CA GLU A 147 14.95 -11.18 -6.80
C GLU A 147 14.27 -10.95 -5.45
N VAL A 148 13.27 -11.77 -5.13
CA VAL A 148 12.59 -11.80 -3.84
C VAL A 148 12.68 -13.22 -3.29
N ARG A 149 13.28 -13.35 -2.11
CA ARG A 149 13.36 -14.62 -1.39
C ARG A 149 12.35 -14.63 -0.25
N ILE A 150 11.50 -15.64 -0.23
CA ILE A 150 10.44 -15.80 0.75
C ILE A 150 10.82 -16.94 1.68
N LEU A 151 10.77 -16.68 2.98
CA LEU A 151 10.91 -17.66 4.05
C LEU A 151 9.73 -17.51 5.00
N ASP A 152 8.95 -18.56 5.16
CA ASP A 152 7.88 -18.65 6.15
C ASP A 152 7.93 -20.03 6.81
N ARG A 153 7.50 -20.12 8.08
CA ARG A 153 7.31 -21.40 8.76
C ARG A 153 6.17 -22.20 8.14
N ASP A 154 5.20 -21.51 7.54
CA ASP A 154 4.08 -22.08 6.81
C ASP A 154 4.39 -22.11 5.31
N ALA A 155 4.78 -23.28 4.81
CA ALA A 155 5.11 -23.49 3.40
C ALA A 155 3.95 -23.16 2.46
N SER A 156 2.69 -23.31 2.89
CA SER A 156 1.53 -23.01 2.06
C SER A 156 1.35 -21.52 1.81
N LYS A 157 1.64 -20.69 2.84
CA LYS A 157 1.63 -19.22 2.72
C LYS A 157 2.77 -18.72 1.85
N ALA A 158 3.98 -19.26 2.05
CA ALA A 158 5.13 -18.92 1.24
C ALA A 158 4.90 -19.25 -0.25
N GLN A 159 4.36 -20.45 -0.53
CA GLN A 159 4.02 -20.87 -1.89
C GLN A 159 2.96 -19.97 -2.54
N SER A 160 1.89 -19.64 -1.79
CA SER A 160 0.82 -18.76 -2.28
C SER A 160 1.33 -17.36 -2.62
N LEU A 161 2.20 -16.80 -1.77
CA LEU A 161 2.85 -15.51 -2.03
C LEU A 161 3.77 -15.58 -3.26
N ALA A 162 4.54 -16.67 -3.38
CA ALA A 162 5.45 -16.85 -4.49
C ALA A 162 4.72 -16.95 -5.84
N GLU A 163 3.60 -17.69 -5.88
CA GLU A 163 2.73 -17.78 -7.05
C GLU A 163 2.13 -16.42 -7.41
N GLY A 164 1.70 -15.65 -6.41
CA GLY A 164 1.18 -14.29 -6.60
C GLY A 164 2.21 -13.34 -7.21
N LEU A 165 3.46 -13.40 -6.75
CA LEU A 165 4.55 -12.59 -7.30
C LEU A 165 4.99 -13.06 -8.69
N ALA A 166 5.04 -14.37 -8.94
CA ALA A 166 5.38 -14.93 -10.25
C ALA A 166 4.34 -14.61 -11.33
N ALA A 167 3.06 -14.50 -10.94
CA ALA A 167 1.96 -14.14 -11.83
C ALA A 167 2.02 -12.70 -12.37
N ILE A 168 2.92 -11.85 -11.84
CA ILE A 168 3.13 -10.46 -12.30
C ILE A 168 3.69 -10.40 -13.73
N GLY A 169 4.37 -11.46 -14.20
CA GLY A 169 4.83 -11.57 -15.59
C GLY A 169 6.14 -10.83 -15.89
N ALA A 170 6.30 -10.34 -17.13
CA ALA A 170 7.59 -9.84 -17.64
C ALA A 170 8.20 -8.72 -16.78
N GLY A 171 9.34 -9.03 -16.15
CA GLY A 171 10.12 -8.17 -15.27
C GLY A 171 9.88 -8.39 -13.77
N ALA A 172 8.93 -9.25 -13.39
CA ALA A 172 8.76 -9.63 -11.98
C ALA A 172 10.11 -10.07 -11.38
N PRO A 173 10.37 -9.78 -10.10
CA PRO A 173 11.55 -10.31 -9.45
C PRO A 173 11.58 -11.83 -9.62
N ARG A 174 12.78 -12.40 -9.78
CA ARG A 174 12.96 -13.84 -9.59
C ARG A 174 12.45 -14.17 -8.19
N VAL A 175 11.50 -15.09 -8.08
CA VAL A 175 10.96 -15.50 -6.78
C VAL A 175 11.62 -16.80 -6.35
N VAL A 176 12.12 -16.84 -5.12
CA VAL A 176 12.77 -18.03 -4.56
C VAL A 176 12.14 -18.34 -3.20
N LEU A 177 11.76 -19.60 -2.99
CA LEU A 177 11.41 -20.10 -1.67
C LEU A 177 12.69 -20.56 -0.97
N ALA A 178 13.06 -19.87 0.11
CA ALA A 178 14.19 -20.25 0.92
C ALA A 178 13.77 -21.27 1.99
N ARG A 179 14.67 -22.20 2.32
CA ARG A 179 14.45 -23.24 3.33
C ARG A 179 14.83 -22.78 4.73
N ASP A 180 15.80 -21.87 4.81
CA ASP A 180 16.28 -21.30 6.05
C ASP A 180 16.73 -19.84 5.87
N VAL A 181 17.07 -19.19 6.98
CA VAL A 181 17.45 -17.78 7.02
C VAL A 181 18.78 -17.53 6.29
N ALA A 182 19.71 -18.47 6.33
CA ALA A 182 21.01 -18.32 5.66
C ALA A 182 20.83 -18.32 4.13
N GLU A 183 20.03 -19.24 3.60
CA GLU A 183 19.64 -19.28 2.19
C GLU A 183 18.85 -18.04 1.77
N ALA A 184 17.93 -17.57 2.61
CA ALA A 184 17.15 -16.36 2.35
C ALA A 184 18.03 -15.10 2.25
N LEU A 185 19.13 -15.04 3.00
CA LEU A 185 19.99 -13.84 3.07
C LEU A 185 21.26 -13.91 2.21
N HIS A 186 21.59 -15.07 1.64
CA HIS A 186 22.84 -15.25 0.89
C HIS A 186 22.96 -14.31 -0.33
N GLY A 187 23.75 -13.24 -0.22
CA GLY A 187 23.90 -12.24 -1.28
C GLY A 187 22.69 -11.32 -1.46
N ALA A 188 21.81 -11.22 -0.47
CA ALA A 188 20.69 -10.28 -0.49
C ALA A 188 21.14 -8.89 -0.03
N ASP A 189 20.70 -7.85 -0.75
CA ASP A 189 21.02 -6.45 -0.42
C ASP A 189 20.28 -5.93 0.82
N GLY A 190 19.13 -6.52 1.14
CA GLY A 190 18.37 -6.14 2.32
C GLY A 190 17.38 -7.19 2.78
N VAL A 191 16.78 -6.93 3.94
CA VAL A 191 15.89 -7.87 4.63
C VAL A 191 14.64 -7.18 5.15
N VAL A 192 13.51 -7.89 5.09
CA VAL A 192 12.24 -7.46 5.69
C VAL A 192 11.82 -8.49 6.75
N ASN A 193 11.70 -8.07 8.01
CA ASN A 193 10.97 -8.84 9.02
C ASN A 193 9.47 -8.51 8.91
N ALA A 194 8.70 -9.47 8.42
CA ALA A 194 7.24 -9.40 8.39
C ALA A 194 6.59 -10.39 9.38
N THR A 195 7.32 -10.82 10.40
CA THR A 195 6.86 -11.77 11.40
C THR A 195 6.54 -11.06 12.72
N PRO A 196 5.83 -11.72 13.66
CA PRO A 196 5.67 -11.18 15.02
C PRO A 196 6.95 -11.21 15.87
N VAL A 197 8.04 -11.84 15.42
CA VAL A 197 9.28 -11.95 16.19
C VAL A 197 9.88 -10.57 16.38
N GLY A 198 10.17 -10.23 17.64
CA GLY A 198 10.59 -8.89 18.08
C GLY A 198 9.50 -8.16 18.88
N MET A 199 8.23 -8.56 18.75
CA MET A 199 7.09 -7.96 19.48
C MET A 199 7.07 -8.42 20.95
N VAL A 200 6.43 -7.62 21.82
CA VAL A 200 6.10 -8.06 23.20
C VAL A 200 5.37 -9.41 23.18
N GLY A 201 5.90 -10.39 23.92
CA GLY A 201 5.39 -11.77 23.94
C GLY A 201 5.97 -12.71 22.87
N TYR A 202 6.72 -12.16 21.90
CA TYR A 202 7.37 -12.88 20.80
C TYR A 202 8.82 -12.41 20.64
N GLY A 203 9.58 -12.36 21.73
CA GLY A 203 10.97 -11.86 21.74
C GLY A 203 11.91 -12.63 20.80
N GLY A 204 13.10 -12.09 20.60
CA GLY A 204 14.11 -12.63 19.68
C GLY A 204 14.25 -11.83 18.39
N THR A 205 15.03 -12.37 17.47
CA THR A 205 15.22 -11.86 16.10
C THR A 205 15.07 -13.01 15.10
N PRO A 206 14.48 -12.79 13.92
CA PRO A 206 14.47 -13.78 12.85
C PRO A 206 15.82 -13.90 12.12
N VAL A 207 16.74 -12.95 12.31
CA VAL A 207 18.05 -12.91 11.66
C VAL A 207 19.15 -13.10 12.69
N PRO A 208 19.88 -14.23 12.64
CA PRO A 208 21.09 -14.43 13.45
C PRO A 208 22.14 -13.33 13.23
N GLY A 209 22.78 -12.91 14.32
CA GLY A 209 23.71 -11.77 14.33
C GLY A 209 24.91 -11.90 13.39
N ASP A 210 25.41 -13.12 13.21
CA ASP A 210 26.53 -13.44 12.29
C ASP A 210 26.15 -13.28 10.83
N LEU A 211 24.85 -13.28 10.53
CA LEU A 211 24.44 -13.09 9.16
C LEU A 211 24.63 -11.64 8.77
N TRP A 212 24.32 -10.60 9.56
CA TRP A 212 24.18 -9.20 9.11
C TRP A 212 25.20 -8.59 8.12
N PRO A 213 26.52 -8.89 8.18
CA PRO A 213 27.50 -8.29 7.29
C PRO A 213 27.13 -8.35 5.80
N GLY A 214 27.33 -7.24 5.09
CA GLY A 214 27.08 -7.13 3.65
C GLY A 214 25.67 -6.70 3.23
N ARG A 215 24.77 -6.38 4.19
CA ARG A 215 23.46 -5.80 3.87
C ARG A 215 23.51 -4.28 3.81
N ALA A 216 22.80 -3.73 2.84
CA ALA A 216 22.63 -2.29 2.69
C ALA A 216 21.48 -1.74 3.56
N TRP A 217 20.40 -2.50 3.70
CA TRP A 217 19.23 -2.05 4.45
C TRP A 217 18.44 -3.18 5.14
N ALA A 218 17.67 -2.82 6.16
CA ALA A 218 16.76 -3.72 6.87
C ALA A 218 15.46 -2.98 7.22
N PHE A 219 14.31 -3.66 7.09
CA PHE A 219 13.03 -3.15 7.51
C PHE A 219 12.37 -4.13 8.49
N ASP A 220 11.87 -3.62 9.62
CA ASP A 220 11.09 -4.40 10.57
C ASP A 220 9.65 -3.90 10.59
N ALA A 221 8.67 -4.78 10.34
CA ALA A 221 7.26 -4.43 10.42
C ALA A 221 6.77 -4.30 11.88
N VAL A 222 7.52 -4.82 12.85
CA VAL A 222 7.22 -4.65 14.28
C VAL A 222 7.49 -3.20 14.67
N TYR A 223 6.50 -2.58 15.34
CA TYR A 223 6.57 -1.18 15.78
C TYR A 223 6.48 -1.03 17.31
N THR A 224 6.16 -2.10 18.03
CA THR A 224 6.15 -2.14 19.50
C THR A 224 6.84 -3.43 19.98
N PRO A 225 8.00 -3.34 20.65
CA PRO A 225 8.78 -2.12 20.92
C PRO A 225 9.38 -1.51 19.64
N VAL A 226 9.83 -0.25 19.72
CA VAL A 226 10.50 0.45 18.60
C VAL A 226 11.88 -0.16 18.33
N ASP A 227 12.63 -0.40 19.41
CA ASP A 227 13.95 -1.02 19.38
C ASP A 227 13.82 -2.54 19.53
N THR A 228 13.43 -3.21 18.45
CA THR A 228 13.44 -4.67 18.41
C THR A 228 14.89 -5.20 18.39
N GLN A 229 15.08 -6.44 18.79
CA GLN A 229 16.40 -7.08 18.67
C GLN A 229 16.90 -7.08 17.22
N PHE A 230 15.99 -7.22 16.24
CA PHE A 230 16.31 -7.15 14.82
C PHE A 230 16.86 -5.76 14.43
N THR A 231 16.20 -4.67 14.82
CA THR A 231 16.64 -3.31 14.45
C THR A 231 17.94 -2.95 15.16
N VAL A 232 18.10 -3.32 16.43
CA VAL A 232 19.32 -3.08 17.21
C VAL A 232 20.51 -3.83 16.62
N GLU A 233 20.37 -5.12 16.32
CA GLU A 233 21.47 -5.91 15.74
C GLU A 233 21.84 -5.46 14.32
N ALA A 234 20.84 -5.13 13.48
CA ALA A 234 21.07 -4.59 12.16
C ALA A 234 21.85 -3.27 12.20
N ALA A 235 21.43 -2.34 13.07
CA ALA A 235 22.10 -1.06 13.25
C ALA A 235 23.53 -1.23 13.79
N ALA A 236 23.74 -2.14 14.75
CA ALA A 236 25.08 -2.46 15.28
C ALA A 236 26.02 -3.04 14.21
N ALA A 237 25.47 -3.71 13.19
CA ALA A 237 26.21 -4.21 12.03
C ALA A 237 26.41 -3.16 10.92
N GLY A 238 25.96 -1.91 11.11
CA GLY A 238 26.09 -0.81 10.15
C GLY A 238 25.07 -0.84 9.00
N VAL A 239 23.98 -1.60 9.15
CA VAL A 239 22.89 -1.68 8.16
C VAL A 239 21.96 -0.48 8.32
N ASN A 240 21.47 0.10 7.22
CA ASN A 240 20.46 1.16 7.28
C ASN A 240 19.10 0.57 7.69
N VAL A 241 18.59 0.98 8.85
CA VAL A 241 17.35 0.42 9.40
C VAL A 241 16.16 1.35 9.17
N LEU A 242 15.07 0.79 8.66
CA LEU A 242 13.74 1.36 8.70
C LEU A 242 12.91 0.59 9.72
N SER A 243 12.37 1.28 10.74
CA SER A 243 11.55 0.62 11.76
C SER A 243 10.06 0.67 11.41
N GLY A 244 9.30 -0.26 11.98
CA GLY A 244 7.84 -0.26 11.88
C GLY A 244 7.23 0.93 12.59
N TYR A 245 7.97 1.55 13.53
CA TYR A 245 7.53 2.78 14.17
C TYR A 245 7.44 3.94 13.17
N GLU A 246 8.31 4.02 12.16
CA GLU A 246 8.15 5.02 11.09
C GLU A 246 6.79 4.87 10.42
N LEU A 247 6.45 3.63 10.08
CA LEU A 247 5.17 3.29 9.48
C LEU A 247 4.02 3.68 10.41
N PHE A 248 4.06 3.27 11.67
CA PHE A 248 3.03 3.58 12.68
C PHE A 248 2.89 5.09 12.95
N PHE A 249 3.99 5.82 13.05
CA PHE A 249 3.99 7.24 13.37
C PHE A 249 3.44 8.08 12.21
N TYR A 250 3.92 7.83 10.98
CA TYR A 250 3.50 8.64 9.84
C TYR A 250 2.07 8.36 9.38
N GLN A 251 1.49 7.16 9.60
CA GLN A 251 0.01 7.03 9.50
C GLN A 251 -0.69 7.86 10.57
N GLY A 252 -0.14 7.96 11.78
CA GLY A 252 -0.74 8.73 12.86
C GLY A 252 -0.77 10.21 12.53
N VAL A 253 0.32 10.73 11.94
CA VAL A 253 0.40 12.08 11.39
C VAL A 253 -0.67 12.26 10.31
N GLN A 254 -0.68 11.40 9.29
CA GLN A 254 -1.64 11.54 8.20
C GLN A 254 -3.09 11.42 8.70
N ALA A 255 -3.35 10.54 9.65
CA ALA A 255 -4.66 10.41 10.29
C ALA A 255 -5.03 11.67 11.07
N PHE A 256 -4.11 12.25 11.85
CA PHE A 256 -4.33 13.53 12.55
C PHE A 256 -4.69 14.65 11.58
N GLU A 257 -4.00 14.75 10.45
CA GLU A 257 -4.29 15.77 9.43
C GLU A 257 -5.70 15.60 8.86
N ILE A 258 -6.09 14.36 8.58
CA ILE A 258 -7.44 14.06 8.10
C ILE A 258 -8.48 14.35 9.19
N PHE A 259 -8.22 13.97 10.45
CA PHE A 259 -9.17 14.13 11.56
C PHE A 259 -9.38 15.59 11.98
N THR A 260 -8.33 16.39 11.94
CA THR A 260 -8.35 17.76 12.48
C THR A 260 -8.45 18.82 11.40
N GLY A 261 -8.15 18.48 10.15
CA GLY A 261 -7.99 19.45 9.05
C GLY A 261 -6.76 20.34 9.20
N HIS A 262 -5.87 20.06 10.16
CA HIS A 262 -4.64 20.81 10.41
C HIS A 262 -3.42 19.94 10.10
N SER A 263 -2.46 20.49 9.37
CA SER A 263 -1.16 19.84 9.15
C SER A 263 -0.40 19.70 10.46
N VAL A 264 0.37 18.62 10.61
CA VAL A 264 1.34 18.55 11.70
C VAL A 264 2.57 19.34 11.30
N ASP A 265 2.82 20.46 11.97
CA ASP A 265 4.05 21.21 11.76
C ASP A 265 5.26 20.39 12.23
N ALA A 266 6.25 20.27 11.35
CA ALA A 266 7.51 19.56 11.59
C ALA A 266 7.34 18.13 12.18
N PRO A 267 6.72 17.20 11.43
CA PRO A 267 6.41 15.86 11.93
C PRO A 267 7.65 15.06 12.36
N ALA A 268 8.82 15.34 11.78
CA ALA A 268 10.08 14.73 12.21
C ALA A 268 10.51 15.13 13.63
N GLN A 269 10.19 16.36 14.07
CA GLN A 269 10.49 16.84 15.42
C GLN A 269 9.52 16.23 16.43
N LEU A 270 8.24 16.15 16.07
CA LEU A 270 7.23 15.44 16.88
C LEU A 270 7.60 13.97 17.04
N ARG A 271 8.02 13.30 15.96
CA ARG A 271 8.51 11.93 15.98
C ARG A 271 9.61 11.74 17.01
N ALA A 272 10.64 12.59 16.97
CA ALA A 272 11.77 12.51 17.91
C ALA A 272 11.29 12.71 19.36
N GLY A 273 10.45 13.71 19.61
CA GLY A 273 9.95 13.99 20.96
C GLY A 273 9.08 12.87 21.56
N LEU A 274 8.32 12.14 20.75
CA LEU A 274 7.50 11.01 21.24
C LEU A 274 8.34 9.78 21.61
N LEU A 275 9.49 9.59 20.97
CA LEU A 275 10.42 8.51 21.33
C LEU A 275 11.12 8.80 22.66
N ASP A 276 11.51 10.07 22.88
CA ASP A 276 12.14 10.50 24.14
C ASP A 276 11.20 10.39 25.36
N GLN A 277 9.88 10.39 25.15
CA GLN A 277 8.88 10.24 26.22
C GLN A 277 8.51 8.77 26.51
N ALA A 278 8.87 7.84 25.62
CA ALA A 278 8.55 6.42 25.74
C ALA A 278 9.67 5.57 26.37
N ALA A 279 10.84 6.17 26.62
CA ALA A 279 11.99 5.60 27.33
C ALA A 279 11.94 5.88 28.84
#